data_AF-A0A373DUF6-F1
#
_entry.id   AF-A0A373DUF6-F1
#
_cell.length_a   1.000
_cell.length_b   1.000
_cell.length_c   1.000
_cell.angle_alpha   90.00
_cell.angle_beta   90.00
_cell.angle_gamma   90.00
#
_symmetry.space_group_name_H-M   'P 1'
#
loop_
_entity.id
_entity.type
_entity.pdbx_description
1 polymer ?
#
loop_
_entity_poly.entity_id
_entity_poly.type
_entity_poly.pdbx_seq_one_letter_code
_entity_poly.pdbx_strand_id
1 'polypeptide(L)'
;MHPRGAADQPAAGTAAIAVSSTSMLGRASSATPTAQRTGTPATNLRAYTSPEGEGPKSDPEAAKKLLADAGKTGTQVTLDYANDYTRLAGIDYNVLAQGIQTQLEAIGLKVKLNPAPTSTSLQRYVDGETEMALWSWPPDTADPSDVLVFSAGNLIGQRVQWPAEAAPKVAELAEQARVATGDDREAAFTAWNRAMNEQAPFAYLLEPSFFLVASKSVEYVSHDPLASINLSQIR
;
A
#
# COMPACT_ATOMS: atom_id res chain seq x y z
N MET A 1 -23.67 12.92 -28.41
CA MET A 1 -22.57 13.46 -27.56
C MET A 1 -21.92 12.29 -26.85
N HIS A 2 -20.59 12.14 -26.92
CA HIS A 2 -19.85 11.23 -26.05
C HIS A 2 -19.49 11.96 -24.75
N PRO A 3 -19.66 11.36 -23.56
CA PRO A 3 -18.97 11.84 -22.36
C PRO A 3 -17.45 11.63 -22.55
N ARG A 4 -16.64 12.55 -22.03
CA ARG A 4 -15.19 12.42 -22.04
C ARG A 4 -14.76 11.46 -20.93
N GLY A 5 -13.70 10.68 -21.16
CA GLY A 5 -13.14 9.81 -20.13
C GLY A 5 -12.67 10.60 -18.91
N ALA A 6 -12.69 9.96 -17.74
CA ALA A 6 -12.04 10.52 -16.55
C ALA A 6 -10.53 10.62 -16.80
N ALA A 7 -10.00 11.84 -16.72
CA ALA A 7 -8.56 12.10 -16.74
C ALA A 7 -8.08 12.23 -15.28
N ASP A 8 -6.90 11.70 -14.98
CA ASP A 8 -6.32 11.69 -13.63
C ASP A 8 -6.38 13.08 -12.98
N GLN A 9 -7.04 13.14 -11.82
CA GLN A 9 -6.79 14.18 -10.83
C GLN A 9 -5.99 13.54 -9.70
N PRO A 10 -4.82 14.07 -9.32
CA PRO A 10 -4.03 13.51 -8.23
C PRO A 10 -4.70 13.85 -6.90
N ALA A 11 -5.48 12.91 -6.35
CA ALA A 11 -5.84 12.93 -4.94
C ALA A 11 -4.56 12.97 -4.09
N ALA A 12 -4.59 13.79 -3.04
CA ALA A 12 -3.45 14.09 -2.18
C ALA A 12 -3.92 14.08 -0.72
N GLY A 13 -4.45 12.92 -0.33
CA GLY A 13 -4.77 12.55 1.05
C GLY A 13 -3.76 11.58 1.66
N THR A 14 -4.09 11.11 2.86
CA THR A 14 -3.36 10.16 3.72
C THR A 14 -2.91 8.89 2.97
N ALA A 15 -1.71 8.89 2.39
CA ALA A 15 -1.32 7.92 1.38
C ALA A 15 -0.49 6.74 1.94
N ALA A 16 -1.03 5.53 1.89
CA ALA A 16 -0.33 4.33 2.35
C ALA A 16 0.71 3.87 1.31
N ILE A 17 1.96 3.65 1.73
CA ILE A 17 2.99 3.02 0.88
C ILE A 17 2.86 1.50 0.94
N ALA A 18 2.82 0.84 -0.21
CA ALA A 18 2.89 -0.61 -0.33
C ALA A 18 4.11 -1.06 -1.15
N VAL A 19 4.77 -2.12 -0.69
CA VAL A 19 5.59 -3.00 -1.55
C VAL A 19 4.77 -4.25 -1.84
N SER A 20 4.54 -4.57 -3.11
CA SER A 20 3.98 -5.87 -3.49
C SER A 20 5.07 -6.85 -3.94
N SER A 21 4.77 -8.15 -3.96
CA SER A 21 5.60 -9.15 -4.63
C SER A 21 4.76 -10.18 -5.39
N THR A 22 5.05 -10.31 -6.68
CA THR A 22 4.32 -11.15 -7.64
C THR A 22 4.75 -12.63 -7.57
N SER A 23 5.83 -12.95 -6.84
CA SER A 23 6.50 -14.27 -6.90
C SER A 23 6.56 -15.06 -5.59
N MET A 24 5.92 -14.58 -4.51
CA MET A 24 5.98 -15.18 -3.16
C MET A 24 4.64 -15.76 -2.64
N LEU A 25 3.73 -16.17 -3.52
CA LEU A 25 2.44 -16.82 -3.18
C LEU A 25 2.61 -18.26 -2.64
N GLY A 26 3.42 -18.43 -1.59
CA GLY A 26 3.92 -19.72 -1.09
C GLY A 26 4.09 -19.79 0.42
N ARG A 27 2.98 -19.59 1.17
CA ARG A 27 2.78 -19.92 2.60
C ARG A 27 3.96 -19.70 3.58
N ALA A 28 3.84 -18.66 4.40
CA ALA A 28 4.52 -18.57 5.71
C ALA A 28 3.58 -17.94 6.76
N SER A 29 3.67 -18.33 8.03
CA SER A 29 2.80 -17.79 9.09
C SER A 29 3.51 -17.72 10.45
N SER A 30 3.16 -16.67 11.22
CA SER A 30 3.31 -16.49 12.67
C SER A 30 4.71 -16.59 13.32
N ALA A 31 5.23 -15.45 13.78
CA ALA A 31 6.07 -15.30 14.99
C ALA A 31 6.04 -13.82 15.48
N THR A 32 6.54 -13.55 16.69
CA THR A 32 6.52 -12.24 17.38
C THR A 32 7.44 -12.29 18.63
N PRO A 33 7.89 -11.16 19.25
CA PRO A 33 7.85 -9.73 18.87
C PRO A 33 9.26 -9.05 19.05
N THR A 34 9.54 -7.73 19.12
CA THR A 34 8.81 -6.44 19.17
C THR A 34 9.71 -5.32 18.60
N ALA A 35 9.25 -4.51 17.62
CA ALA A 35 9.61 -3.08 17.48
C ALA A 35 8.74 -2.34 16.43
N GLN A 36 8.38 -1.09 16.73
CA GLN A 36 7.99 0.02 15.84
C GLN A 36 7.17 -0.26 14.56
N ARG A 37 5.90 -0.65 14.75
CA ARG A 37 4.70 -0.34 13.93
C ARG A 37 4.86 -0.31 12.39
N THR A 38 4.59 -1.44 11.75
CA THR A 38 3.97 -1.52 10.40
C THR A 38 2.65 -2.28 10.49
N GLY A 39 1.64 -1.90 9.71
CA GLY A 39 0.34 -2.61 9.74
C GLY A 39 -0.81 -1.89 9.03
N THR A 40 -1.46 -2.63 8.11
CA THR A 40 -2.60 -2.20 7.26
C THR A 40 -2.36 -0.98 6.36
N PRO A 41 -3.18 -0.77 5.32
CA PRO A 41 -3.22 0.50 4.61
C PRO A 41 -3.84 1.55 5.53
N ALA A 42 -3.00 2.19 6.35
CA ALA A 42 -3.38 3.36 7.13
C ALA A 42 -3.59 4.56 6.18
N THR A 43 -4.79 4.58 5.63
CA THR A 43 -5.53 5.74 5.13
C THR A 43 -6.45 6.23 6.26
N ASN A 44 -7.33 7.20 5.97
CA ASN A 44 -8.38 7.72 6.86
C ASN A 44 -9.19 6.63 7.61
N LEU A 45 -9.21 5.40 7.07
CA LEU A 45 -9.75 4.12 7.55
C LEU A 45 -9.41 3.64 8.98
N ARG A 46 -8.82 4.45 9.88
CA ARG A 46 -8.42 4.03 11.24
C ARG A 46 -9.55 3.45 12.12
N ALA A 47 -10.81 3.64 11.75
CA ALA A 47 -11.97 3.00 12.39
C ALA A 47 -12.16 1.51 12.02
N TYR A 48 -11.43 1.00 11.03
CA TYR A 48 -11.69 -0.28 10.37
C TYR A 48 -10.44 -1.17 10.19
N THR A 49 -9.28 -0.68 10.62
CA THR A 49 -8.02 -1.44 10.69
C THR A 49 -8.04 -2.45 11.83
N SER A 50 -7.18 -3.47 11.79
CA SER A 50 -6.98 -4.38 12.94
C SER A 50 -6.59 -3.60 14.21
N PRO A 51 -6.99 -4.05 15.42
CA PRO A 51 -6.68 -3.39 16.69
C PRO A 51 -5.21 -3.00 16.87
N GLU A 52 -4.98 -1.88 17.58
CA GLU A 52 -3.67 -1.25 17.67
C GLU A 52 -2.61 -2.17 18.31
N GLY A 53 -1.73 -2.72 17.48
CA GLY A 53 -0.69 -3.69 17.89
C GLY A 53 -0.86 -5.13 17.38
N GLU A 54 -1.96 -5.44 16.67
CA GLU A 54 -2.17 -6.71 15.93
C GLU A 54 -1.41 -6.76 14.58
N GLY A 55 -0.84 -5.65 14.11
CA GLY A 55 -0.02 -5.61 12.90
C GLY A 55 1.27 -6.45 12.98
N PRO A 56 1.84 -6.86 11.82
CA PRO A 56 3.10 -7.59 11.76
C PRO A 56 4.23 -6.80 12.42
N LYS A 57 5.19 -7.51 13.02
CA LYS A 57 6.32 -6.90 13.74
C LYS A 57 7.62 -7.34 13.09
N SER A 58 8.61 -6.44 13.05
CA SER A 58 9.90 -6.75 12.44
C SER A 58 10.62 -7.84 13.25
N ASP A 59 10.91 -8.96 12.59
CA ASP A 59 11.74 -10.05 13.09
C ASP A 59 12.67 -10.54 11.95
N PRO A 60 13.89 -10.00 11.85
CA PRO A 60 14.82 -10.35 10.78
C PRO A 60 15.27 -11.81 10.81
N GLU A 61 15.36 -12.44 11.98
CA GLU A 61 15.82 -13.85 12.08
C GLU A 61 14.68 -14.82 11.71
N ALA A 62 13.43 -14.53 12.06
CA ALA A 62 12.28 -15.26 11.52
C ALA A 62 12.17 -15.09 10.00
N ALA A 63 12.28 -13.86 9.47
CA ALA A 63 12.21 -13.62 8.02
C ALA A 63 13.32 -14.35 7.24
N LYS A 64 14.55 -14.32 7.75
CA LYS A 64 15.71 -15.08 7.26
C LYS A 64 15.51 -16.59 7.33
N LYS A 65 14.89 -17.10 8.40
CA LYS A 65 14.51 -18.52 8.49
C LYS A 65 13.47 -18.89 7.43
N LEU A 66 12.41 -18.09 7.26
CA LEU A 66 11.38 -18.32 6.25
C LEU A 66 11.95 -18.31 4.82
N LEU A 67 12.87 -17.39 4.54
CA LEU A 67 13.59 -17.34 3.25
C LEU A 67 14.45 -18.61 3.01
N ALA A 68 15.04 -19.17 4.07
CA ALA A 68 15.80 -20.43 4.01
C ALA A 68 14.89 -21.67 3.87
N ASP A 69 13.81 -21.74 4.65
CA ASP A 69 12.80 -22.81 4.58
C ASP A 69 12.15 -22.89 3.20
N ALA A 70 11.91 -21.75 2.56
CA ALA A 70 11.39 -21.64 1.19
C ALA A 70 12.44 -21.94 0.10
N GLY A 71 13.70 -22.19 0.46
CA GLY A 71 14.81 -22.41 -0.48
C GLY A 71 15.16 -21.18 -1.32
N LYS A 72 14.91 -19.97 -0.80
CA LYS A 72 15.07 -18.69 -1.53
C LYS A 72 16.27 -17.85 -1.11
N THR A 73 17.05 -18.25 -0.10
CA THR A 73 18.27 -17.52 0.32
C THR A 73 19.22 -17.29 -0.87
N GLY A 74 19.64 -16.04 -1.08
CA GLY A 74 20.52 -15.64 -2.18
C GLY A 74 19.83 -15.38 -3.52
N THR A 75 18.51 -15.60 -3.61
CA THR A 75 17.66 -15.16 -4.75
C THR A 75 17.80 -13.65 -4.95
N GLN A 76 17.73 -13.20 -6.20
CA GLN A 76 17.62 -11.80 -6.55
C GLN A 76 16.20 -11.50 -7.04
N VAL A 77 15.63 -10.39 -6.57
CA VAL A 77 14.36 -9.84 -7.02
C VAL A 77 14.54 -8.38 -7.43
N THR A 78 13.77 -7.91 -8.40
CA THR A 78 13.76 -6.53 -8.86
C THR A 78 12.75 -5.71 -8.06
N LEU A 79 13.14 -4.50 -7.64
CA LEU A 79 12.25 -3.50 -7.01
C LEU A 79 12.06 -2.33 -7.96
N ASP A 80 10.91 -2.32 -8.63
CA ASP A 80 10.47 -1.25 -9.52
C ASP A 80 9.88 -0.08 -8.73
N TYR A 81 10.26 1.14 -9.09
CA TYR A 81 9.69 2.35 -8.50
C TYR A 81 9.81 3.55 -9.44
N ALA A 82 9.05 4.61 -9.15
CA ALA A 82 9.12 5.88 -9.83
C ALA A 82 10.12 6.81 -9.12
N ASN A 83 11.17 7.26 -9.81
CA ASN A 83 12.24 8.08 -9.19
C ASN A 83 12.01 9.60 -9.27
N ASP A 84 10.92 10.02 -9.91
CA ASP A 84 10.41 11.39 -10.05
C ASP A 84 9.08 11.61 -9.29
N TYR A 85 8.58 10.59 -8.58
CA TYR A 85 7.27 10.60 -7.93
C TYR A 85 7.34 11.16 -6.51
N THR A 86 6.66 12.29 -6.29
CA THR A 86 6.79 13.09 -5.05
C THR A 86 5.49 13.24 -4.25
N ARG A 87 4.40 12.55 -4.64
CA ARG A 87 3.05 12.74 -4.04
C ARG A 87 2.97 12.41 -2.54
N LEU A 88 3.93 11.68 -1.99
CA LEU A 88 4.05 11.33 -0.58
C LEU A 88 4.66 12.46 0.27
N ALA A 89 4.02 13.62 0.35
CA ALA A 89 4.50 14.75 1.17
C ALA A 89 5.98 15.14 0.94
N GLY A 90 6.52 14.89 -0.26
CA GLY A 90 7.93 15.13 -0.61
C GLY A 90 8.94 14.05 -0.21
N ILE A 91 8.51 12.86 0.24
CA ILE A 91 9.40 11.73 0.55
C ILE A 91 10.06 11.20 -0.75
N ASP A 92 11.39 11.07 -0.74
CA ASP A 92 12.17 10.51 -1.85
C ASP A 92 12.08 8.97 -1.89
N TYR A 93 11.50 8.46 -2.99
CA TYR A 93 11.38 7.03 -3.26
C TYR A 93 12.73 6.31 -3.41
N ASN A 94 13.80 7.01 -3.83
CA ASN A 94 15.14 6.42 -3.91
C ASN A 94 15.65 6.05 -2.51
N VAL A 95 15.42 6.90 -1.50
CA VAL A 95 15.81 6.66 -0.10
C VAL A 95 14.99 5.52 0.49
N LEU A 96 13.69 5.46 0.23
CA LEU A 96 12.84 4.33 0.62
C LEU A 96 13.32 3.01 -0.01
N ALA A 97 13.57 3.01 -1.32
CA ALA A 97 14.02 1.84 -2.06
C ALA A 97 15.38 1.31 -1.56
N GLN A 98 16.34 2.21 -1.26
CA GLN A 98 17.62 1.85 -0.64
C GLN A 98 17.43 1.29 0.78
N GLY A 99 16.52 1.85 1.58
CA GLY A 99 16.17 1.33 2.90
C GLY A 99 15.54 -0.07 2.86
N ILE A 100 14.69 -0.34 1.86
CA ILE A 100 14.08 -1.66 1.61
C ILE A 100 15.15 -2.66 1.16
N GLN A 101 15.98 -2.29 0.18
CA GLN A 101 17.12 -3.08 -0.28
C GLN A 101 18.02 -3.50 0.89
N THR A 102 18.44 -2.55 1.72
CA THR A 102 19.34 -2.80 2.87
C THR A 102 18.75 -3.82 3.84
N GLN A 103 17.45 -3.73 4.14
CA GLN A 103 16.77 -4.65 5.07
C GLN A 103 16.57 -6.04 4.48
N LEU A 104 16.23 -6.15 3.19
CA LEU A 104 16.04 -7.44 2.53
C LEU A 104 17.38 -8.16 2.26
N GLU A 105 18.44 -7.42 1.94
CA GLU A 105 19.79 -7.98 1.77
C GLU A 105 20.36 -8.51 3.10
N ALA A 106 20.06 -7.85 4.23
CA ALA A 106 20.45 -8.31 5.56
C ALA A 106 19.84 -9.69 5.95
N ILE A 107 18.65 -10.02 5.46
CA ILE A 107 18.03 -11.36 5.63
C ILE A 107 18.38 -12.34 4.51
N GLY A 108 19.19 -11.92 3.53
CA GLY A 108 19.71 -12.77 2.44
C GLY A 108 18.91 -12.76 1.15
N LEU A 109 17.97 -11.82 0.95
CA LEU A 109 17.27 -11.60 -0.31
C LEU A 109 17.91 -10.43 -1.06
N LYS A 110 18.51 -10.68 -2.23
CA LYS A 110 19.18 -9.61 -3.01
C LYS A 110 18.13 -8.75 -3.72
N VAL A 111 18.28 -7.44 -3.68
CA VAL A 111 17.32 -6.52 -4.33
C VAL A 111 18.02 -5.72 -5.42
N LYS A 112 17.57 -5.86 -6.66
CA LYS A 112 17.98 -4.99 -7.77
C LYS A 112 17.02 -3.81 -7.85
N LEU A 113 17.48 -2.62 -7.50
CA LEU A 113 16.70 -1.39 -7.71
C LEU A 113 16.50 -1.12 -9.20
N ASN A 114 15.26 -0.78 -9.59
CA ASN A 114 14.87 -0.47 -10.98
C ASN A 114 14.09 0.86 -11.06
N PRO A 115 14.74 2.01 -10.77
CA PRO A 115 14.15 3.33 -10.95
C PRO A 115 13.86 3.63 -12.43
N ALA A 116 12.69 4.19 -12.71
CA ALA A 116 12.38 4.86 -13.99
C ALA A 116 11.38 6.01 -13.76
N PRO A 117 11.14 6.88 -14.76
CA PRO A 117 10.12 7.92 -14.66
C PRO A 117 8.71 7.36 -14.38
N THR A 118 7.87 8.18 -13.74
CA THR A 118 6.54 7.77 -13.22
C THR A 118 5.72 7.04 -14.27
N SER A 119 5.62 7.56 -15.49
CA SER A 119 4.84 6.94 -16.57
C SER A 119 5.37 5.56 -16.95
N THR A 120 6.69 5.39 -17.02
CA THR A 120 7.32 4.13 -17.42
C THR A 120 7.21 3.07 -16.33
N SER A 121 7.42 3.43 -15.06
CA SER A 121 7.24 2.50 -13.93
C SER A 121 5.77 2.17 -13.69
N LEU A 122 4.86 3.15 -13.81
CA LEU A 122 3.42 2.93 -13.65
C LEU A 122 2.89 1.97 -14.73
N GLN A 123 3.35 2.09 -15.98
CA GLN A 123 2.93 1.19 -17.05
C GLN A 123 3.32 -0.27 -16.74
N ARG A 124 4.58 -0.54 -16.38
CA ARG A 124 5.03 -1.90 -15.97
C ARG A 124 4.20 -2.46 -14.81
N TYR A 125 3.79 -1.61 -13.87
CA TYR A 125 2.95 -2.01 -12.74
C TYR A 125 1.49 -2.25 -13.14
N VAL A 126 0.92 -1.45 -14.05
CA VAL A 126 -0.43 -1.66 -14.59
C VAL A 126 -0.51 -2.96 -15.39
N ASP A 127 0.53 -3.25 -16.18
CA ASP A 127 0.62 -4.45 -17.02
C ASP A 127 1.06 -5.71 -16.22
N GLY A 128 1.43 -5.55 -14.95
CA GLY A 128 1.80 -6.64 -14.04
C GLY A 128 3.18 -7.27 -14.30
N GLU A 129 4.10 -6.52 -14.91
CA GLU A 129 5.46 -6.97 -15.28
C GLU A 129 6.46 -6.92 -14.11
N THR A 130 6.11 -6.31 -12.97
CA THR A 130 7.03 -6.06 -11.85
C THR A 130 7.15 -7.25 -10.91
N GLU A 131 8.38 -7.65 -10.52
CA GLU A 131 8.62 -8.70 -9.52
C GLU A 131 8.28 -8.22 -8.09
N MET A 132 8.72 -7.00 -7.76
CA MET A 132 8.24 -6.18 -6.64
C MET A 132 8.09 -4.74 -7.12
N ALA A 133 7.13 -4.01 -6.57
CA ALA A 133 6.92 -2.60 -6.90
C ALA A 133 6.62 -1.76 -5.65
N LEU A 134 7.21 -0.57 -5.57
CA LEU A 134 7.01 0.42 -4.50
C LEU A 134 6.08 1.54 -4.99
N TRP A 135 4.88 1.62 -4.41
CA TRP A 135 3.86 2.62 -4.76
C TRP A 135 3.16 3.18 -3.52
N SER A 136 2.49 4.32 -3.71
CA SER A 136 1.55 4.86 -2.72
C SER A 136 0.13 4.92 -3.26
N TRP A 137 -0.83 4.67 -2.39
CA TRP A 137 -2.25 4.90 -2.65
C TRP A 137 -2.76 6.07 -1.80
N PRO A 138 -2.81 7.31 -2.33
CA PRO A 138 -3.66 8.34 -1.76
C PRO A 138 -5.13 7.93 -1.95
N PRO A 139 -6.01 8.18 -0.98
CA PRO A 139 -7.43 7.82 -1.09
C PRO A 139 -8.13 8.75 -2.08
N ASP A 140 -8.91 8.18 -3.01
CA ASP A 140 -9.78 8.96 -3.90
C ASP A 140 -11.05 9.44 -3.16
N THR A 141 -11.45 8.73 -2.10
CA THR A 141 -12.62 9.03 -1.27
C THR A 141 -12.34 8.90 0.22
N ALA A 142 -13.17 9.51 1.06
CA ALA A 142 -13.10 9.36 2.52
C ALA A 142 -13.74 8.06 3.05
N ASP A 143 -14.24 7.18 2.17
CA ASP A 143 -15.00 5.98 2.54
C ASP A 143 -14.10 4.73 2.58
N PRO A 144 -14.31 3.79 3.53
CA PRO A 144 -13.46 2.59 3.62
C PRO A 144 -13.46 1.68 2.38
N SER A 145 -14.46 1.76 1.49
CA SER A 145 -14.50 0.94 0.27
C SER A 145 -13.40 1.28 -0.75
N ASP A 146 -12.75 2.45 -0.62
CA ASP A 146 -11.62 2.90 -1.43
C ASP A 146 -10.51 1.83 -1.52
N VAL A 147 -10.11 1.25 -0.37
CA VAL A 147 -9.02 0.26 -0.31
C VAL A 147 -9.43 -1.15 -0.75
N LEU A 148 -10.71 -1.43 -1.01
CA LEU A 148 -11.15 -2.76 -1.50
C LEU A 148 -10.59 -3.07 -2.89
N VAL A 149 -10.07 -2.08 -3.62
CA VAL A 149 -9.31 -2.27 -4.87
C VAL A 149 -8.09 -3.19 -4.69
N PHE A 150 -7.53 -3.28 -3.48
CA PHE A 150 -6.40 -4.16 -3.14
C PHE A 150 -6.79 -5.63 -2.95
N SER A 151 -8.08 -5.97 -2.87
CA SER A 151 -8.51 -7.37 -2.73
C SER A 151 -8.09 -8.24 -3.91
N ALA A 152 -7.91 -9.53 -3.66
CA ALA A 152 -7.76 -10.56 -4.68
C ALA A 152 -8.87 -10.43 -5.74
N GLY A 153 -8.49 -10.40 -7.02
CA GLY A 153 -9.39 -10.20 -8.15
C GLY A 153 -9.79 -8.76 -8.46
N ASN A 154 -9.55 -7.78 -7.58
CA ASN A 154 -9.87 -6.37 -7.81
C ASN A 154 -8.71 -5.60 -8.47
N LEU A 155 -8.94 -4.34 -8.84
CA LEU A 155 -8.05 -3.52 -9.70
C LEU A 155 -6.55 -3.58 -9.34
N ILE A 156 -6.21 -3.48 -8.06
CA ILE A 156 -4.82 -3.50 -7.58
C ILE A 156 -4.33 -4.93 -7.30
N GLY A 157 -5.22 -5.86 -6.93
CA GLY A 157 -4.91 -7.29 -6.87
C GLY A 157 -4.52 -7.88 -8.24
N GLN A 158 -5.19 -7.46 -9.32
CA GLN A 158 -4.87 -7.90 -10.69
C GLN A 158 -3.47 -7.44 -11.14
N ARG A 159 -3.07 -6.20 -10.81
CA ARG A 159 -1.72 -5.65 -11.11
C ARG A 159 -0.57 -6.44 -10.48
N VAL A 160 -0.86 -7.25 -9.46
CA VAL A 160 0.13 -8.05 -8.74
C VAL A 160 -0.08 -9.56 -8.95
N GLN A 161 -0.79 -9.91 -10.03
CA GLN A 161 -1.15 -11.29 -10.40
C GLN A 161 -1.85 -12.07 -9.26
N TRP A 162 -2.68 -11.40 -8.48
CA TRP A 162 -3.46 -11.98 -7.39
C TRP A 162 -4.96 -12.04 -7.75
N PRO A 163 -5.38 -13.04 -8.56
CA PRO A 163 -6.78 -13.20 -8.96
C PRO A 163 -7.64 -13.75 -7.80
N ALA A 164 -8.97 -13.66 -7.92
CA ALA A 164 -9.89 -14.07 -6.86
C ALA A 164 -9.72 -15.56 -6.48
N GLU A 165 -9.41 -16.41 -7.45
CA GLU A 165 -9.17 -17.85 -7.30
C GLU A 165 -7.94 -18.17 -6.44
N ALA A 166 -6.98 -17.25 -6.32
CA ALA A 166 -5.80 -17.43 -5.48
C ALA A 166 -6.10 -17.19 -3.98
N ALA A 167 -7.13 -16.40 -3.67
CA ALA A 167 -7.56 -16.13 -2.29
C ALA A 167 -9.09 -15.90 -2.21
N PRO A 168 -9.92 -16.92 -2.51
CA PRO A 168 -11.37 -16.75 -2.68
C PRO A 168 -12.07 -16.25 -1.42
N LYS A 169 -11.54 -16.55 -0.23
CA LYS A 169 -12.08 -16.01 1.03
C LYS A 169 -11.82 -14.52 1.22
N VAL A 170 -10.71 -13.98 0.69
CA VAL A 170 -10.47 -12.53 0.70
C VAL A 170 -11.45 -11.83 -0.24
N ALA A 171 -11.66 -12.36 -1.44
CA ALA A 171 -12.63 -11.83 -2.39
C ALA A 171 -14.08 -11.86 -1.83
N GLU A 172 -14.48 -12.96 -1.18
CA GLU A 172 -15.77 -13.08 -0.49
C GLU A 172 -15.94 -12.01 0.61
N LEU A 173 -14.91 -11.81 1.44
CA LEU A 173 -14.91 -10.82 2.52
C LEU A 173 -14.90 -9.37 1.97
N ALA A 174 -14.23 -9.12 0.84
CA ALA A 174 -14.22 -7.81 0.20
C ALA A 174 -15.62 -7.43 -0.31
N GLU A 175 -16.33 -8.37 -0.93
CA GLU A 175 -17.71 -8.14 -1.38
C GLU A 175 -18.68 -7.94 -0.20
N GLN A 176 -18.48 -8.66 0.91
CA GLN A 176 -19.22 -8.44 2.16
C GLN A 176 -18.97 -7.03 2.72
N ALA A 177 -17.72 -6.59 2.80
CA ALA A 177 -17.36 -5.24 3.22
C ALA A 177 -17.92 -4.15 2.28
N ARG A 178 -17.92 -4.40 0.96
CA ARG A 178 -18.45 -3.49 -0.06
C ARG A 178 -19.94 -3.20 0.10
N VAL A 179 -20.73 -4.18 0.55
CA VAL A 179 -22.20 -4.06 0.71
C VAL A 179 -22.66 -3.80 2.15
N ALA A 180 -21.79 -3.93 3.15
CA ALA A 180 -22.14 -3.72 4.55
C ALA A 180 -22.48 -2.25 4.87
N THR A 181 -23.53 -2.01 5.65
CA THR A 181 -24.01 -0.66 5.99
C THR A 181 -24.41 -0.56 7.46
N GLY A 182 -24.39 0.65 8.02
CA GLY A 182 -24.60 0.84 9.46
C GLY A 182 -23.57 0.09 10.30
N ASP A 183 -24.01 -0.43 11.44
CA ASP A 183 -23.16 -1.04 12.47
C ASP A 183 -22.39 -2.29 11.95
N ASP A 184 -22.93 -3.01 10.97
CA ASP A 184 -22.29 -4.19 10.36
C ASP A 184 -21.00 -3.84 9.58
N ARG A 185 -20.83 -2.57 9.17
CA ARG A 185 -19.71 -2.12 8.32
C ARG A 185 -18.36 -2.31 9.02
N GLU A 186 -18.30 -2.11 10.34
CA GLU A 186 -17.04 -2.23 11.08
C GLU A 186 -16.52 -3.68 11.13
N ALA A 187 -17.40 -4.62 11.46
CA ALA A 187 -17.06 -6.04 11.52
C ALA A 187 -16.65 -6.58 10.14
N ALA A 188 -17.34 -6.18 9.07
CA ALA A 188 -17.05 -6.64 7.71
C ALA A 188 -15.66 -6.17 7.21
N PHE A 189 -15.33 -4.88 7.35
CA PHE A 189 -14.00 -4.39 6.97
C PHE A 189 -12.89 -4.95 7.87
N THR A 190 -13.14 -5.14 9.18
CA THR A 190 -12.17 -5.75 10.09
C THR A 190 -11.86 -7.20 9.71
N ALA A 191 -12.87 -7.97 9.31
CA ALA A 191 -12.70 -9.35 8.86
C ALA A 191 -11.93 -9.43 7.54
N TRP A 192 -12.22 -8.55 6.57
CA TRP A 192 -11.45 -8.44 5.33
C TRP A 192 -9.99 -8.03 5.58
N ASN A 193 -9.74 -7.01 6.41
CA ASN A 193 -8.38 -6.56 6.76
C ASN A 193 -7.56 -7.67 7.44
N ARG A 194 -8.18 -8.49 8.31
CA ARG A 194 -7.50 -9.67 8.89
C ARG A 194 -7.11 -10.68 7.81
N ALA A 195 -8.01 -11.02 6.89
CA ALA A 195 -7.71 -11.95 5.79
C ALA A 195 -6.65 -11.40 4.80
N MET A 196 -6.62 -10.09 4.56
CA MET A 196 -5.54 -9.42 3.82
C MET A 196 -4.18 -9.58 4.52
N ASN A 197 -4.12 -9.34 5.84
CA ASN A 197 -2.90 -9.51 6.64
C ASN A 197 -2.43 -10.98 6.71
N GLU A 198 -3.34 -11.95 6.70
CA GLU A 198 -3.01 -13.39 6.69
C GLU A 198 -2.45 -13.89 5.36
N GLN A 199 -2.80 -13.25 4.23
CA GLN A 199 -2.26 -13.58 2.90
C GLN A 199 -1.01 -12.75 2.55
N ALA A 200 -0.89 -11.54 3.10
CA ALA A 200 0.26 -10.64 2.99
C ALA A 200 0.84 -10.34 1.56
N PRO A 201 0.03 -10.13 0.50
CA PRO A 201 0.54 -9.77 -0.83
C PRO A 201 1.03 -8.31 -0.95
N PHE A 202 0.76 -7.48 0.06
CA PHE A 202 1.21 -6.09 0.17
C PHE A 202 1.85 -5.87 1.55
N ALA A 203 3.09 -5.36 1.57
CA ALA A 203 3.76 -4.88 2.77
C ALA A 203 3.55 -3.37 2.90
N TYR A 204 2.66 -2.96 3.81
CA TYR A 204 2.37 -1.56 4.08
C TYR A 204 3.44 -0.93 4.99
N LEU A 205 4.14 0.09 4.50
CA LEU A 205 5.34 0.63 5.16
C LEU A 205 5.07 1.82 6.08
N LEU A 206 4.32 2.84 5.61
CA LEU A 206 4.03 4.04 6.39
C LEU A 206 2.79 4.79 5.88
N GLU A 207 2.29 5.66 6.75
CA GLU A 207 1.25 6.68 6.57
C GLU A 207 1.91 8.04 6.87
N PRO A 208 2.07 8.96 5.89
CA PRO A 208 2.75 10.23 6.11
C PRO A 208 1.79 11.28 6.67
N SER A 209 2.24 12.03 7.68
CA SER A 209 1.57 13.26 8.11
C SER A 209 1.89 14.39 7.13
N PHE A 210 0.85 15.00 6.55
CA PHE A 210 0.99 16.17 5.69
C PHE A 210 1.05 17.45 6.53
N PHE A 211 2.00 18.34 6.23
CA PHE A 211 2.19 19.62 6.92
C PHE A 211 1.97 20.78 5.97
N LEU A 212 0.91 21.56 6.20
CA LEU A 212 0.57 22.73 5.41
C LEU A 212 1.16 23.99 6.05
N VAL A 213 2.06 24.67 5.32
CA VAL A 213 2.75 25.88 5.77
C VAL A 213 2.39 27.05 4.86
N ALA A 214 1.93 28.16 5.44
CA ALA A 214 1.53 29.37 4.72
C ALA A 214 2.17 30.62 5.33
N SER A 215 2.26 31.69 4.52
CA SER A 215 2.58 33.03 5.03
C SER A 215 1.43 33.56 5.90
N LYS A 216 1.76 34.42 6.89
CA LYS A 216 0.76 35.17 7.67
C LYS A 216 -0.13 36.11 6.82
N SER A 217 0.24 36.33 5.57
CA SER A 217 -0.49 37.14 4.58
C SER A 217 -1.46 36.34 3.72
N VAL A 218 -1.75 35.09 4.07
CA VAL A 218 -2.63 34.19 3.30
C VAL A 218 -3.66 33.60 4.26
N GLU A 219 -4.93 33.95 4.08
CA GLU A 219 -6.03 33.58 4.97
C GLU A 219 -6.81 32.36 4.45
N TYR A 220 -7.60 31.74 5.34
CA TYR A 220 -8.49 30.59 5.05
C TYR A 220 -7.80 29.34 4.48
N VAL A 221 -6.47 29.25 4.61
CA VAL A 221 -5.69 28.05 4.28
C VAL A 221 -6.08 26.91 5.24
N SER A 222 -6.65 25.84 4.68
CA SER A 222 -6.94 24.59 5.39
C SER A 222 -6.49 23.39 4.55
N HIS A 223 -6.16 22.29 5.21
CA HIS A 223 -5.76 21.05 4.55
C HIS A 223 -7.00 20.25 4.17
N ASP A 224 -7.24 20.06 2.88
CA ASP A 224 -8.30 19.20 2.37
C ASP A 224 -7.82 17.73 2.38
N PRO A 225 -8.53 16.78 3.03
CA PRO A 225 -8.07 15.40 3.17
C PRO A 225 -8.09 14.58 1.88
N LEU A 226 -8.60 15.13 0.76
CA LEU A 226 -8.58 14.52 -0.58
C LEU A 226 -7.87 15.41 -1.60
N ALA A 227 -8.07 16.72 -1.55
CA ALA A 227 -7.52 17.69 -2.52
C ALA A 227 -6.25 18.43 -2.05
N SER A 228 -5.72 18.13 -0.85
CA SER A 228 -4.63 18.84 -0.14
C SER A 228 -4.90 20.33 0.17
N ILE A 229 -5.19 21.18 -0.82
CA ILE A 229 -5.43 22.63 -0.64
C ILE A 229 -6.55 23.11 -1.57
N ASN A 230 -7.66 23.60 -1.01
CA ASN A 230 -8.72 24.22 -1.80
C ASN A 230 -8.42 25.68 -2.13
N LEU A 231 -7.80 25.93 -3.29
CA LEU A 231 -7.43 27.27 -3.76
C LEU A 231 -8.60 28.26 -3.87
N SER A 232 -9.85 27.79 -3.98
CA SER A 232 -11.04 28.67 -4.07
C SER A 232 -11.45 29.32 -2.73
N GLN A 233 -10.90 28.83 -1.61
CA GLN A 233 -11.19 29.35 -0.27
C GLN A 233 -10.17 30.40 0.20
N ILE A 234 -8.95 30.36 -0.35
CA ILE A 234 -7.82 31.20 0.05
C ILE A 234 -8.08 32.69 -0.25
N ARG A 235 -7.51 33.57 0.59
CA ARG A 235 -7.47 35.03 0.38
C ARG A 235 -6.10 35.60 0.68
#